data_AF-A0A944BRV5-F1
#
_entry.id   AF-A0A944BRV5-F1
#
_cell.length_a   1.000
_cell.length_b   1.000
_cell.length_c   1.000
_cell.angle_alpha   90.00
_cell.angle_beta   90.00
_cell.angle_gamma   90.00
#
_symmetry.space_group_name_H-M   'P 1'
#
loop_
_entity.id
_entity.type
_entity.pdbx_description
1 polymer ?
#
loop_
_entity_poly.entity_id
_entity_poly.type
_entity_poly.pdbx_seq_one_letter_code
_entity_poly.pdbx_strand_id
1 'polypeptide(L)'
;ITTILVYSQARGSDNDQKPTPKSYIVNVQVDGTETVKEVNVYDLEAKFVEKEGKQSIAASEIIAAAQLDGYAADKYTCDYVAADGFKASAKSDCNPPRVCSEAESIVLVVEDKKLSTDLPAGCLKIKDFKTIIVKKIDG
;
A
#
# COMPACT_ATOMS: atom_id res chain seq x y z
N ILE A 1 30.25 -13.23 41.07
CA ILE A 1 28.98 -12.60 40.63
C ILE A 1 28.09 -13.71 40.15
N THR A 2 27.01 -13.94 40.88
CA THR A 2 26.04 -15.01 40.69
C THR A 2 24.89 -14.49 39.84
N THR A 3 24.50 -15.21 38.79
CA THR A 3 23.13 -15.19 38.27
C THR A 3 22.71 -16.61 37.92
N ILE A 4 21.61 -17.03 38.56
CA ILE A 4 20.96 -18.34 38.45
C ILE A 4 19.82 -18.26 37.41
N LEU A 5 19.60 -19.40 36.76
CA LEU A 5 18.66 -19.73 35.67
C LEU A 5 17.18 -19.41 35.89
N VAL A 6 16.42 -19.31 34.78
CA VAL A 6 15.21 -20.15 34.57
C VAL A 6 15.08 -20.53 33.08
N TYR A 7 15.21 -21.82 32.78
CA TYR A 7 14.59 -22.45 31.61
C TYR A 7 13.15 -22.81 31.98
N SER A 8 12.18 -22.46 31.15
CA SER A 8 10.89 -23.15 31.11
C SER A 8 10.70 -23.74 29.70
N GLN A 9 10.89 -25.05 29.61
CA GLN A 9 10.36 -25.84 28.50
C GLN A 9 8.84 -25.86 28.62
N ALA A 10 8.15 -25.50 27.53
CA ALA A 10 6.78 -25.94 27.29
C ALA A 10 6.82 -26.90 26.10
N ARG A 11 6.73 -28.20 26.40
CA ARG A 11 6.14 -29.17 25.47
C ARG A 11 4.62 -29.03 25.59
N GLY A 12 3.99 -28.45 24.58
CA GLY A 12 2.57 -28.59 24.23
C GLY A 12 2.53 -28.58 22.70
N SER A 13 2.34 -29.74 22.06
CA SER A 13 1.07 -30.19 21.50
C SER A 13 0.42 -29.16 20.57
N ASP A 14 0.51 -29.44 19.27
CA ASP A 14 -0.35 -29.00 18.17
C ASP A 14 -0.60 -27.49 17.96
N ASN A 15 -0.17 -27.00 16.78
CA ASN A 15 -0.71 -25.82 16.08
C ASN A 15 -0.36 -24.39 16.55
N ASP A 16 0.85 -24.12 17.01
CA ASP A 16 1.34 -22.73 17.18
C ASP A 16 2.37 -22.33 16.11
N GLN A 17 1.94 -22.34 14.85
CA GLN A 17 2.57 -21.46 13.88
C GLN A 17 2.10 -20.06 14.22
N LYS A 18 2.82 -19.36 15.11
CA LYS A 18 2.67 -17.92 15.36
C LYS A 18 2.41 -17.29 14.00
N PRO A 19 1.22 -16.71 13.73
CA PRO A 19 0.91 -16.23 12.40
C PRO A 19 2.02 -15.23 12.05
N THR A 20 2.85 -15.58 11.08
CA THR A 20 3.83 -14.65 10.53
C THR A 20 3.01 -13.41 10.17
N PRO A 21 3.37 -12.20 10.62
CA PRO A 21 2.72 -10.99 10.15
C PRO A 21 2.79 -11.07 8.62
N LYS A 22 1.63 -11.24 7.96
CA LYS A 22 1.63 -11.43 6.52
C LYS A 22 1.91 -10.07 5.92
N SER A 23 3.18 -9.75 5.67
CA SER A 23 3.58 -8.49 5.04
C SER A 23 2.84 -8.32 3.73
N TYR A 24 2.11 -7.21 3.57
CA TYR A 24 1.52 -6.84 2.30
C TYR A 24 2.36 -5.71 1.71
N ILE A 25 3.15 -6.03 0.70
CA ILE A 25 4.09 -5.10 0.10
C ILE A 25 3.40 -4.37 -1.05
N VAL A 26 3.39 -3.04 -0.95
CA VAL A 26 3.08 -2.15 -2.07
C VAL A 26 4.39 -1.59 -2.60
N ASN A 27 4.57 -1.72 -3.91
CA ASN A 27 5.66 -1.09 -4.62
C ASN A 27 5.27 0.35 -4.96
N VAL A 28 6.11 1.30 -4.63
CA VAL A 28 5.99 2.68 -5.11
C VAL A 28 7.14 2.91 -6.07
N GLN A 29 6.81 3.07 -7.35
CA GLN A 29 7.77 3.23 -8.44
C GLN A 29 7.68 4.64 -9.00
N VAL A 30 8.82 5.28 -9.23
CA VAL A 30 8.86 6.57 -9.93
C VAL A 30 9.12 6.33 -11.41
N ASP A 31 8.17 6.69 -12.27
CA ASP A 31 8.29 6.55 -13.73
C ASP A 31 9.46 7.40 -14.26
N GLY A 32 10.22 6.84 -15.20
CA GLY A 32 11.49 7.39 -15.67
C GLY A 32 12.69 7.13 -14.75
N THR A 33 12.51 6.37 -13.66
CA THR A 33 13.61 5.88 -12.80
C THR A 33 13.53 4.36 -12.63
N GLU A 34 14.66 3.71 -12.34
CA GLU A 34 14.69 2.29 -11.94
C GLU A 34 14.39 2.10 -10.44
N THR A 35 14.08 3.17 -9.71
CA THR A 35 13.89 3.10 -8.26
C THR A 35 12.49 2.57 -7.94
N VAL A 36 12.47 1.47 -7.18
CA VAL A 36 11.28 0.90 -6.57
C VAL A 36 11.46 0.93 -5.06
N LYS A 37 10.47 1.47 -4.35
CA LYS A 37 10.42 1.47 -2.88
C LYS A 37 9.32 0.51 -2.44
N GLU A 38 9.68 -0.41 -1.58
CA GLU A 38 8.74 -1.38 -1.01
C GLU A 38 8.19 -0.84 0.31
N VAL A 39 6.87 -0.75 0.40
CA VAL A 39 6.16 -0.34 1.61
C VAL A 39 5.35 -1.52 2.12
N ASN A 40 5.70 -2.01 3.31
CA ASN A 40 4.85 -2.96 4.00
C ASN A 40 3.69 -2.21 4.65
N VAL A 41 2.48 -2.42 4.14
CA VAL A 41 1.29 -1.67 4.56
C VAL A 41 0.95 -1.92 6.04
N TYR A 42 1.32 -3.07 6.59
CA TYR A 42 1.10 -3.36 8.01
C TYR A 42 2.02 -2.56 8.94
N ASP A 43 3.14 -2.05 8.45
CA ASP A 43 3.98 -1.13 9.23
C ASP A 43 3.29 0.24 9.42
N LEU A 44 2.21 0.48 8.67
CA LEU A 44 1.35 1.67 8.76
C LEU A 44 0.05 1.41 9.53
N GLU A 45 -0.01 0.37 10.37
CA GLU A 45 -1.22 0.00 11.12
C GLU A 45 -1.84 1.15 11.92
N ALA A 46 -1.01 2.04 12.47
CA ALA A 46 -1.46 3.21 13.22
C ALA A 46 -2.16 4.27 12.34
N LYS A 47 -2.04 4.17 11.01
CA LYS A 47 -2.72 5.02 10.03
C LYS A 47 -4.00 4.39 9.51
N PHE A 48 -4.35 3.18 9.94
CA PHE A 48 -5.58 2.54 9.52
C PHE A 48 -6.79 3.25 10.12
N VAL A 49 -7.82 3.42 9.30
CA VAL A 49 -9.13 3.95 9.67
C VAL A 49 -10.17 2.86 9.49
N GLU A 50 -11.01 2.68 10.50
CA GLU A 50 -12.14 1.76 10.44
C GLU A 50 -13.35 2.45 9.80
N LYS A 51 -13.92 1.85 8.75
CA LYS A 51 -15.11 2.33 8.06
C LYS A 51 -15.98 1.16 7.66
N GLU A 52 -17.23 1.15 8.13
CA GLU A 52 -18.22 0.11 7.79
C GLU A 52 -17.71 -1.33 8.08
N GLY A 53 -16.97 -1.50 9.18
CA GLY A 53 -16.38 -2.80 9.55
C GLY A 53 -15.18 -3.23 8.71
N LYS A 54 -14.60 -2.32 7.92
CA LYS A 54 -13.39 -2.56 7.13
C LYS A 54 -12.26 -1.67 7.61
N GLN A 55 -11.04 -2.20 7.59
CA GLN A 55 -9.83 -1.39 7.77
C GLN A 55 -9.41 -0.79 6.44
N SER A 56 -8.95 0.45 6.49
CA SER A 56 -8.58 1.20 5.30
C SER A 56 -7.42 2.15 5.56
N ILE A 57 -6.67 2.49 4.53
CA ILE A 57 -5.52 3.40 4.60
C ILE A 57 -5.54 4.34 3.39
N ALA A 58 -5.23 5.61 3.60
CA ALA A 58 -5.12 6.56 2.49
C ALA A 58 -3.90 6.23 1.62
N ALA A 59 -4.03 6.35 0.29
CA ALA A 59 -2.92 6.09 -0.61
C ALA A 59 -1.73 7.03 -0.37
N SER A 60 -2.00 8.27 0.08
CA SER A 60 -0.96 9.24 0.48
C SER A 60 -0.06 8.74 1.61
N GLU A 61 -0.59 7.99 2.59
CA GLU A 61 0.20 7.42 3.69
C GLU A 61 1.21 6.38 3.19
N ILE A 62 0.81 5.60 2.18
CA ILE A 62 1.71 4.62 1.55
C ILE A 62 2.78 5.32 0.72
N ILE A 63 2.42 6.35 -0.05
CA ILE A 63 3.39 7.11 -0.86
C ILE A 63 4.37 7.85 0.04
N ALA A 64 3.91 8.45 1.14
CA ALA A 64 4.76 9.10 2.12
C ALA A 64 5.75 8.11 2.77
N ALA A 65 5.29 6.91 3.11
CA ALA A 65 6.13 5.85 3.66
C ALA A 65 7.21 5.35 2.70
N ALA A 66 7.01 5.51 1.39
CA ALA A 66 8.03 5.19 0.39
C ALA A 66 9.24 6.14 0.40
N GLN A 67 9.15 7.28 1.10
CA GLN A 67 10.23 8.26 1.26
C GLN A 67 10.88 8.63 -0.09
N LEU A 68 10.06 9.05 -1.06
CA LEU A 68 10.53 9.46 -2.37
C LEU A 68 11.23 10.83 -2.29
N ASP A 69 12.50 10.88 -2.72
CA ASP A 69 13.30 12.11 -2.70
C ASP A 69 12.66 13.21 -3.57
N GLY A 70 12.43 14.39 -2.97
CA GLY A 70 11.88 15.55 -3.68
C GLY A 70 10.42 15.41 -4.13
N TYR A 71 9.70 14.39 -3.64
CA TYR A 71 8.29 14.21 -3.94
C TYR A 71 7.42 15.33 -3.36
N ALA A 72 6.51 15.85 -4.18
CA ALA A 72 5.45 16.77 -3.80
C ALA A 72 4.18 16.37 -4.53
N ALA A 73 3.10 16.02 -3.82
CA ALA A 73 1.96 15.32 -4.38
C ALA A 73 1.28 16.05 -5.56
N ASP A 74 1.36 17.37 -5.60
CA ASP A 74 0.85 18.24 -6.67
C ASP A 74 1.70 18.23 -7.96
N LYS A 75 2.94 17.75 -7.89
CA LYS A 75 3.90 17.70 -9.01
C LYS A 75 4.01 16.34 -9.68
N TYR A 76 3.22 15.36 -9.24
CA TYR A 76 3.25 14.02 -9.77
C TYR A 76 1.84 13.52 -10.09
N THR A 77 1.73 12.64 -11.08
CA THR A 77 0.54 11.81 -11.29
C THR A 77 0.75 10.43 -10.70
N CYS A 78 -0.34 9.82 -10.24
CA CYS A 78 -0.38 8.51 -9.61
C CYS A 78 -1.27 7.58 -10.43
N ASP A 79 -0.72 6.45 -10.84
CA ASP A 79 -1.43 5.36 -11.49
C ASP A 79 -1.38 4.10 -10.62
N TYR A 80 -2.49 3.37 -10.59
CA TYR A 80 -2.67 2.24 -9.69
C TYR A 80 -2.66 0.94 -10.49
N VAL A 81 -1.75 0.03 -10.15
CA VAL A 81 -1.56 -1.25 -10.84
C VAL A 81 -1.97 -2.42 -9.95
N ALA A 82 -2.88 -3.24 -10.48
CA ALA A 82 -3.28 -4.52 -9.90
C ALA A 82 -2.14 -5.55 -9.95
N ALA A 83 -2.26 -6.62 -9.15
CA ALA A 83 -1.30 -7.73 -9.14
C ALA A 83 -1.15 -8.44 -10.49
N ASP A 84 -2.17 -8.38 -11.36
CA ASP A 84 -2.14 -8.94 -12.72
C ASP A 84 -1.53 -7.98 -13.76
N GLY A 85 -1.08 -6.79 -13.33
CA GLY A 85 -0.49 -5.77 -14.18
C GLY A 85 -1.48 -4.79 -14.79
N PHE A 86 -2.78 -4.93 -14.54
CA PHE A 86 -3.78 -3.98 -15.02
C PHE A 86 -3.58 -2.61 -14.38
N LYS A 87 -3.42 -1.57 -15.21
CA LYS A 87 -3.30 -0.17 -14.79
C LYS A 87 -4.66 0.51 -14.82
N ALA A 88 -4.99 1.31 -13.80
CA ALA A 88 -6.21 2.10 -13.77
C ALA A 88 -6.31 3.01 -15.01
N SER A 89 -5.20 3.65 -15.40
CA SER A 89 -5.11 4.50 -16.59
C SER A 89 -5.34 3.81 -17.94
N ALA A 90 -5.36 2.47 -17.98
CA ALA A 90 -5.72 1.75 -19.20
C ALA A 90 -7.20 1.95 -19.59
N LYS A 91 -8.03 2.49 -18.70
CA LYS A 91 -9.41 2.87 -19.00
C LYS A 91 -9.48 4.31 -19.48
N SER A 92 -10.31 4.57 -20.50
CA SER A 92 -10.55 5.92 -21.05
C SER A 92 -10.86 6.95 -19.97
N ASP A 93 -11.68 6.58 -19.00
CA ASP A 93 -12.20 7.49 -17.97
C ASP A 93 -11.18 7.78 -16.85
N CYS A 94 -10.02 7.12 -16.90
CA CYS A 94 -8.89 7.28 -15.98
C CYS A 94 -7.59 7.63 -16.70
N ASN A 95 -7.69 7.95 -17.99
CA ASN A 95 -6.58 8.39 -18.80
C ASN A 95 -6.74 9.90 -19.06
N PRO A 96 -5.78 10.75 -18.65
CA PRO A 96 -4.49 10.42 -18.04
C PRO A 96 -4.58 10.03 -16.55
N PRO A 97 -3.53 9.41 -15.98
CA PRO A 97 -3.40 9.22 -14.54
C PRO A 97 -3.65 10.52 -13.75
N ARG A 98 -4.24 10.39 -12.56
CA ARG A 98 -4.64 11.52 -11.70
C ARG A 98 -3.44 12.14 -11.00
N VAL A 99 -3.54 13.42 -10.61
CA VAL A 99 -2.52 14.06 -9.77
C VAL A 99 -2.46 13.35 -8.42
N CYS A 100 -1.27 13.13 -7.87
CA CYS A 100 -1.11 12.39 -6.62
C CYS A 100 -1.68 13.12 -5.40
N SER A 101 -1.95 14.42 -5.45
CA SER A 101 -2.73 15.10 -4.41
C SER A 101 -4.14 14.51 -4.27
N GLU A 102 -4.71 13.95 -5.34
CA GLU A 102 -5.97 13.20 -5.27
C GLU A 102 -5.79 11.88 -4.52
N ALA A 103 -4.57 11.33 -4.39
CA ALA A 103 -4.30 10.14 -3.60
C ALA A 103 -4.55 10.35 -2.10
N GLU A 104 -4.58 11.60 -1.61
CA GLU A 104 -5.06 11.92 -0.25
C GLU A 104 -6.55 11.58 -0.07
N SER A 105 -7.33 11.66 -1.16
CA SER A 105 -8.75 11.33 -1.17
C SER A 105 -9.03 9.87 -1.55
N ILE A 106 -8.04 9.14 -2.06
CA ILE A 106 -8.16 7.73 -2.41
C ILE A 106 -7.85 6.86 -1.20
N VAL A 107 -8.85 6.08 -0.80
CA VAL A 107 -8.75 5.16 0.33
C VAL A 107 -8.60 3.73 -0.19
N LEU A 108 -7.52 3.07 0.22
CA LEU A 108 -7.30 1.66 -0.04
C LEU A 108 -7.89 0.84 1.12
N VAL A 109 -8.82 -0.05 0.79
CA VAL A 109 -9.48 -0.96 1.72
C VAL A 109 -8.65 -2.22 1.87
N VAL A 110 -8.32 -2.57 3.11
CA VAL A 110 -7.58 -3.78 3.51
C VAL A 110 -8.60 -4.87 3.87
N GLU A 111 -9.13 -5.58 2.88
CA GLU A 111 -10.04 -6.73 3.09
C GLU A 111 -9.26 -8.03 2.93
N ASP A 112 -9.44 -9.05 3.77
CA ASP A 112 -8.83 -10.39 3.62
C ASP A 112 -7.37 -10.40 3.12
N LYS A 113 -6.56 -9.41 3.55
CA LYS A 113 -5.16 -9.22 3.14
C LYS A 113 -4.96 -8.87 1.66
N LYS A 114 -5.91 -8.15 1.08
CA LYS A 114 -5.85 -7.56 -0.25
C LYS A 114 -6.15 -6.08 -0.12
N LEU A 115 -5.35 -5.27 -0.80
CA LEU A 115 -5.70 -3.88 -1.01
C LEU A 115 -6.67 -3.78 -2.18
N SER A 116 -7.72 -3.00 -1.98
CA SER A 116 -8.59 -2.57 -3.07
C SER A 116 -8.85 -1.07 -2.97
N THR A 117 -8.99 -0.39 -4.10
CA THR A 117 -9.36 1.02 -4.12
C THR A 117 -10.71 1.19 -4.78
N ASP A 118 -11.57 2.01 -4.19
CA ASP A 118 -12.76 2.53 -4.85
C ASP A 118 -12.41 3.87 -5.49
N LEU A 119 -11.90 3.82 -6.73
CA LEU A 119 -11.61 5.02 -7.50
C LEU A 119 -12.91 5.75 -7.91
N PRO A 120 -12.86 7.07 -8.19
CA PRO A 120 -14.04 7.86 -8.58
C PRO A 120 -14.79 7.29 -9.79
N ALA A 121 -16.06 7.68 -9.96
CA ALA A 121 -16.94 7.20 -11.03
C ALA A 121 -16.27 7.28 -12.43
N GLY A 122 -16.32 6.16 -13.18
CA GLY A 122 -15.59 5.95 -14.44
C GLY A 122 -14.32 5.12 -14.25
N CYS A 123 -13.67 5.23 -13.10
CA CYS A 123 -12.54 4.40 -12.74
C CYS A 123 -12.97 3.13 -12.02
N LEU A 124 -12.54 1.97 -12.55
CA LEU A 124 -12.85 0.70 -11.91
C LEU A 124 -12.21 0.61 -10.53
N LYS A 125 -12.89 -0.10 -9.64
CA LYS A 125 -12.27 -0.64 -8.44
C LYS A 125 -11.09 -1.54 -8.83
N ILE A 126 -9.90 -1.20 -8.38
CA ILE A 126 -8.72 -2.06 -8.53
C ILE A 126 -8.70 -3.00 -7.32
N LYS A 127 -8.66 -4.31 -7.56
CA LYS A 127 -8.55 -5.33 -6.52
C LYS A 127 -7.14 -5.93 -6.55
N ASP A 128 -6.70 -6.42 -5.40
CA ASP A 128 -5.39 -7.04 -5.22
C ASP A 128 -4.26 -6.13 -5.73
N PHE A 129 -4.26 -4.92 -5.21
CA PHE A 129 -3.39 -3.84 -5.65
C PHE A 129 -1.93 -4.03 -5.19
N LYS A 130 -0.95 -3.86 -6.08
CA LYS A 130 0.47 -4.08 -5.74
C LYS A 130 1.42 -2.93 -6.03
N THR A 131 1.10 -2.02 -6.95
CA THR A 131 2.06 -0.98 -7.35
C THR A 131 1.40 0.37 -7.57
N ILE A 132 1.91 1.42 -6.91
CA ILE A 132 1.62 2.83 -7.24
C ILE A 132 2.74 3.30 -8.17
N ILE A 133 2.41 3.66 -9.40
CA ILE A 133 3.34 4.33 -10.31
C ILE A 133 3.16 5.83 -10.15
N VAL A 134 4.23 6.50 -9.77
CA VAL A 134 4.28 7.94 -9.54
C VAL A 134 5.09 8.57 -10.68
N LYS A 135 4.51 9.47 -11.47
CA LYS A 135 5.18 10.10 -12.61
C LYS A 135 5.24 11.61 -12.42
N LYS A 136 6.39 12.22 -12.66
CA LYS A 136 6.51 13.68 -12.58
C LYS A 136 5.65 14.34 -13.66
N ILE A 137 4.91 15.37 -13.30
CA ILE A 137 4.22 16.22 -14.27
C ILE A 137 5.28 17.11 -14.92
N ASP A 138 5.53 16.90 -16.20
CA ASP A 138 6.36 17.81 -16.99
C ASP A 138 5.56 19.11 -17.19
N GLY A 139 6.17 20.24 -16.81
CA GLY A 139 5.59 21.58 -16.93
C GLY A 139 5.72 22.16 -18.33
#